data_AF-A3FAM2-F1
#
_entry.id   AF-A3FAM2-F1
#
_cell.length_a   1.000
_cell.length_b   1.000
_cell.length_c   1.000
_cell.angle_alpha   90.00
_cell.angle_beta   90.00
_cell.angle_gamma   90.00
#
_symmetry.space_group_name_H-M   'P 1'
#
loop_
_entity.id
_entity.type
_entity.pdbx_description
1 polymer ?
#
loop_
_entity_poly.entity_id
_entity_poly.type
_entity_poly.pdbx_seq_one_letter_code
_entity_poly.pdbx_strand_id
1 'polypeptide(L)'
;ANILGIQASQHAFPELKHVAVFDTAFHQTMPSHAYRYAIPAEYYEKHGVRRYGFHGTSYRYVAQEAGRVLNRDSNRLALVIAHLGNGASISAVLNGKSQDTSMGLTPLEGLVMGTRSGDIDPSLFSFLSENFAMSVEQTTNMLNRQSGLLGLSGLSNDCRTLEAAAKEGHAGATLALEVFAYRLAKYIGAMTVACGRLDALV
;
A
#
# COMPACT_ATOMS: atom_id res chain seq x y z
N ALA A 1 19.03 2.50 3.58
CA ALA A 1 18.72 3.94 3.59
C ALA A 1 18.46 4.46 5.01
N ASN A 2 17.38 4.03 5.69
CA ASN A 2 16.96 4.60 6.99
C ASN A 2 18.04 4.58 8.09
N ILE A 3 18.71 3.44 8.29
CA ILE A 3 19.76 3.31 9.32
C ILE A 3 20.94 4.26 9.06
N LEU A 4 21.37 4.37 7.80
CA LEU A 4 22.43 5.31 7.41
C LEU A 4 22.02 6.76 7.71
N GLY A 5 20.76 7.14 7.44
CA GLY A 5 20.23 8.45 7.77
C GLY A 5 20.20 8.72 9.28
N ILE A 6 19.85 7.72 10.09
CA ILE A 6 19.88 7.82 11.55
C ILE A 6 21.32 8.02 12.03
N GLN A 7 22.26 7.20 11.57
CA GLN A 7 23.68 7.28 11.95
C GLN A 7 24.28 8.64 11.58
N ALA A 8 24.00 9.14 10.37
CA ALA A 8 24.43 10.47 9.93
C ALA A 8 23.82 11.59 10.78
N SER A 9 22.53 11.49 11.11
CA SER A 9 21.84 12.49 11.94
C SER A 9 22.38 12.51 13.37
N GLN A 10 22.65 11.35 13.96
CA GLN A 10 23.25 11.23 15.30
C GLN A 10 24.67 11.78 15.33
N HIS A 11 25.44 11.60 14.27
CA HIS A 11 26.78 12.18 14.15
C HIS A 11 26.74 13.71 14.03
N ALA A 12 25.83 14.25 13.23
CA ALA A 12 25.70 15.69 13.01
C ALA A 12 25.07 16.43 14.21
N PHE A 13 24.18 15.77 14.95
CA PHE A 13 23.41 16.38 16.04
C PHE A 13 23.42 15.50 17.30
N PRO A 14 24.57 15.38 17.99
CA PRO A 14 24.73 14.46 19.12
C PRO A 14 23.90 14.83 20.35
N GLU A 15 23.66 16.13 20.58
CA GLU A 15 22.93 16.63 21.76
C GLU A 15 21.40 16.60 21.58
N LEU A 16 20.89 16.38 20.36
CA LEU A 16 19.46 16.34 20.10
C LEU A 16 18.86 14.97 20.41
N LYS A 17 17.61 14.95 20.84
CA LYS A 17 16.84 13.70 20.96
C LYS A 17 16.40 13.23 19.58
N HIS A 18 16.68 11.97 19.26
CA HIS A 18 16.30 11.34 18.00
C HIS A 18 15.08 10.43 18.22
N VAL A 19 14.10 10.51 17.31
CA VAL A 19 12.86 9.72 17.38
C VAL A 19 12.66 8.94 16.09
N ALA A 20 12.31 7.67 16.20
CA ALA A 20 11.88 6.86 15.06
C ALA A 20 10.35 6.83 15.00
N VAL A 21 9.80 7.21 13.84
CA VAL A 21 8.37 7.13 13.55
C VAL A 21 8.17 6.06 12.49
N PHE A 22 7.43 5.00 12.82
CA PHE A 22 7.29 3.83 11.97
C PHE A 22 5.99 3.89 11.17
N ASP A 23 6.10 3.68 9.86
CA ASP A 23 4.97 3.55 8.94
C ASP A 23 4.00 2.42 9.32
N THR A 24 4.49 1.39 10.02
CA THR A 24 3.72 0.21 10.40
C THR A 24 2.96 0.39 11.73
N ALA A 25 3.26 1.44 12.50
CA ALA A 25 2.77 1.58 13.87
C ALA A 25 1.25 1.75 13.94
N PHE A 26 0.66 2.52 13.03
CA PHE A 26 -0.78 2.78 13.01
C PHE A 26 -1.60 1.51 12.74
N HIS A 27 -1.03 0.56 12.00
CA HIS A 27 -1.68 -0.68 11.60
C HIS A 27 -1.60 -1.79 12.66
N GLN A 28 -0.92 -1.57 13.79
CA GLN A 28 -0.82 -2.56 14.87
C GLN A 28 -2.15 -2.83 15.58
N THR A 29 -3.20 -2.04 15.32
CA THR A 29 -4.55 -2.29 15.82
C THR A 29 -5.35 -3.30 15.00
N MET A 30 -4.83 -3.77 13.85
CA MET A 30 -5.53 -4.75 13.01
C MET A 30 -5.84 -6.04 13.82
N PRO A 31 -7.07 -6.58 13.70
CA PRO A 31 -7.40 -7.88 14.30
C PRO A 31 -6.70 -9.03 13.57
N SER A 32 -6.56 -10.18 14.24
CA SER A 32 -5.82 -11.35 13.72
C SER A 32 -6.32 -11.87 12.39
N HIS A 33 -7.64 -11.82 12.14
CA HIS A 33 -8.21 -12.24 10.87
C HIS A 33 -7.84 -11.32 9.70
N ALA A 34 -7.47 -10.05 9.96
CA ALA A 34 -7.06 -9.11 8.93
C ALA A 34 -5.55 -9.20 8.63
N TYR A 35 -4.72 -9.47 9.64
CA TYR A 35 -3.28 -9.47 9.44
C TYR A 35 -2.64 -10.85 9.19
N ARG A 36 -3.31 -11.95 9.52
CA ARG A 36 -2.76 -13.30 9.29
C ARG A 36 -2.96 -13.70 7.84
N TYR A 37 -1.89 -14.18 7.20
CA TYR A 37 -2.00 -14.91 5.95
C TYR A 37 -2.49 -16.33 6.21
N ALA A 38 -3.27 -16.90 5.28
CA ALA A 38 -3.79 -18.27 5.35
C ALA A 38 -2.72 -19.29 4.94
N ILE A 39 -1.61 -19.32 5.69
CA ILE A 39 -0.46 -20.23 5.53
C ILE A 39 -0.18 -20.93 6.86
N PRO A 40 0.70 -21.96 6.92
CA PRO A 40 1.00 -22.65 8.18
C PRO A 40 1.36 -21.70 9.32
N ALA A 41 0.76 -21.94 10.50
CA ALA A 41 0.82 -21.02 11.64
C ALA A 41 2.24 -20.70 12.11
N GLU A 42 3.19 -21.62 11.92
CA GLU A 42 4.57 -21.45 12.35
C GLU A 42 5.28 -20.27 11.68
N TYR A 43 4.90 -19.89 10.45
CA TYR A 43 5.46 -18.71 9.79
C TYR A 43 5.10 -17.42 10.53
N TYR A 44 3.89 -17.35 11.07
CA TYR A 44 3.51 -16.24 11.94
C TYR A 44 4.19 -16.36 13.32
N GLU A 45 4.09 -17.52 13.96
CA GLU A 45 4.49 -17.70 15.36
C GLU A 45 6.00 -17.59 15.59
N LYS A 46 6.80 -18.14 14.68
CA LYS A 46 8.26 -18.16 14.79
C LYS A 46 8.94 -17.02 14.04
N HIS A 47 8.34 -16.54 12.95
CA HIS A 47 8.99 -15.61 12.02
C HIS A 47 8.25 -14.28 11.84
N GLY A 48 7.09 -14.10 12.48
CA GLY A 48 6.34 -12.86 12.38
C GLY A 48 5.83 -12.56 10.97
N VAL A 49 5.61 -13.58 10.13
CA VAL A 49 5.04 -13.42 8.78
C VAL A 49 3.58 -13.04 8.91
N ARG A 50 3.27 -11.79 8.56
CA ARG A 50 1.94 -11.18 8.65
C ARG A 50 1.86 -9.95 7.76
N ARG A 51 0.65 -9.45 7.58
CA ARG A 51 0.43 -8.08 7.13
C ARG A 51 0.92 -7.09 8.19
N TYR A 52 1.81 -6.18 7.79
CA TYR A 52 2.23 -5.04 8.61
C TYR A 52 1.53 -3.76 8.18
N GLY A 53 1.39 -3.53 6.86
CA GLY A 53 0.88 -2.29 6.32
C GLY A 53 1.87 -1.11 6.43
N PHE A 54 1.75 -0.14 5.53
CA PHE A 54 2.61 1.04 5.45
C PHE A 54 1.79 2.29 5.17
N HIS A 55 2.43 3.47 5.11
CA HIS A 55 1.76 4.78 5.09
C HIS A 55 0.92 5.06 6.34
N GLY A 56 1.19 4.38 7.46
CA GLY A 56 0.43 4.53 8.71
C GLY A 56 0.46 5.95 9.29
N THR A 57 1.53 6.70 9.08
CA THR A 57 1.62 8.12 9.45
C THR A 57 0.62 8.97 8.67
N SER A 58 0.48 8.73 7.36
CA SER A 58 -0.52 9.39 6.51
C SER A 58 -1.93 9.04 6.95
N TYR A 59 -2.25 7.77 7.16
CA TYR A 59 -3.59 7.37 7.59
C TYR A 59 -3.97 7.93 8.96
N ARG A 60 -3.04 7.91 9.92
CA ARG A 60 -3.24 8.51 11.24
C ARG A 60 -3.60 9.99 11.12
N TYR A 61 -2.88 10.73 10.28
CA TYR A 61 -3.12 12.15 10.05
C TYR A 61 -4.46 12.38 9.34
N VAL A 62 -4.69 11.71 8.20
CA VAL A 62 -5.89 11.90 7.38
C VAL A 62 -7.17 11.52 8.12
N ALA A 63 -7.14 10.49 8.97
CA ALA A 63 -8.28 10.12 9.81
C ALA A 63 -8.66 11.24 10.81
N GLN A 64 -7.68 11.94 11.37
CA GLN A 64 -7.91 13.07 12.27
C GLN A 64 -8.47 14.28 11.51
N GLU A 65 -7.90 14.59 10.34
CA GLU A 65 -8.38 15.68 9.49
C GLU A 65 -9.78 15.44 8.95
N ALA A 66 -10.12 14.20 8.59
CA ALA A 66 -11.48 13.83 8.20
C ALA A 66 -12.49 14.11 9.33
N GLY A 67 -12.11 13.85 10.59
CA GLY A 67 -12.93 14.23 11.75
C GLY A 67 -13.16 15.74 11.85
N ARG A 68 -12.10 16.55 11.64
CA ARG A 68 -12.23 18.01 11.60
C ARG A 68 -13.16 18.48 10.49
N VAL A 69 -12.97 17.99 9.26
CA VAL A 69 -13.79 18.39 8.10
C VAL A 69 -15.26 18.03 8.29
N LEU A 70 -15.53 16.84 8.86
CA LEU A 70 -16.89 16.36 9.11
C LEU A 70 -17.52 16.93 10.39
N ASN A 71 -16.80 17.74 11.17
CA ASN A 71 -17.20 18.21 12.51
C ASN A 71 -17.66 17.06 13.42
N ARG A 72 -16.96 15.92 13.37
CA ARG A 72 -17.25 14.71 14.15
C ARG A 72 -15.97 14.19 14.80
N ASP A 73 -16.11 13.58 15.97
CA ASP A 73 -14.98 12.88 16.62
C ASP A 73 -14.48 11.74 15.72
N SER A 74 -13.20 11.79 15.32
CA SER A 74 -12.58 10.76 14.47
C SER A 74 -12.62 9.37 15.10
N ASN A 75 -12.72 9.27 16.43
CA ASN A 75 -12.86 8.01 17.15
C ASN A 75 -14.27 7.41 17.06
N ARG A 76 -15.20 8.04 16.31
CA ARG A 76 -16.56 7.55 16.05
C ARG A 76 -16.85 7.36 14.56
N LEU A 77 -15.85 7.56 13.70
CA LEU A 77 -15.97 7.43 12.26
C LEU A 77 -15.55 6.05 11.77
N ALA A 78 -16.20 5.61 10.71
CA ALA A 78 -15.76 4.51 9.85
C ALA A 78 -15.31 5.10 8.51
N LEU A 79 -14.01 5.11 8.28
CA LEU A 79 -13.37 5.73 7.13
C LEU A 79 -12.74 4.65 6.25
N VAL A 80 -12.84 4.83 4.95
CA VAL A 80 -11.92 4.19 3.99
C VAL A 80 -11.03 5.30 3.47
N ILE A 81 -9.72 5.14 3.62
CA ILE A 81 -8.74 6.16 3.23
C ILE A 81 -7.83 5.59 2.16
N ALA A 82 -7.74 6.24 1.01
CA ALA A 82 -6.88 5.89 -0.11
C ALA A 82 -5.67 6.83 -0.18
N HIS A 83 -4.50 6.35 0.22
CA HIS A 83 -3.24 7.07 0.01
C HIS A 83 -2.73 6.78 -1.40
N LEU A 84 -2.90 7.72 -2.33
CA LEU A 84 -2.56 7.54 -3.75
C LEU A 84 -1.35 8.41 -4.15
N GLY A 85 -0.16 7.81 -4.10
CA GLY A 85 1.08 8.40 -4.62
C GLY A 85 1.82 7.40 -5.52
N ASN A 86 3.14 7.58 -5.67
CA ASN A 86 3.97 6.60 -6.40
C ASN A 86 3.95 5.23 -5.70
N GLY A 87 3.85 5.23 -4.36
CA GLY A 87 3.27 4.13 -3.61
C GLY A 87 1.81 4.39 -3.32
N ALA A 88 0.97 3.39 -3.56
CA ALA A 88 -0.46 3.49 -3.32
C ALA A 88 -0.91 2.41 -2.35
N SER A 89 -1.73 2.79 -1.37
CA SER A 89 -2.38 1.85 -0.47
C SER A 89 -3.75 2.38 -0.05
N ILE A 90 -4.59 1.50 0.47
CA ILE A 90 -5.86 1.86 1.09
C ILE A 90 -5.94 1.27 2.51
N SER A 91 -6.67 1.91 3.42
CA SER A 91 -6.91 1.39 4.76
C SER A 91 -8.34 1.62 5.24
N ALA A 92 -8.88 0.63 5.93
CA ALA A 92 -10.11 0.70 6.69
C ALA A 92 -9.79 1.20 8.10
N VAL A 93 -10.36 2.34 8.49
CA VAL A 93 -10.17 2.96 9.81
C VAL A 93 -11.51 3.05 10.52
N LEU A 94 -11.68 2.27 11.58
CA LEU A 94 -12.89 2.26 12.40
C LEU A 94 -12.58 2.77 13.79
N ASN A 95 -13.32 3.79 14.24
CA ASN A 95 -13.19 4.40 15.55
C ASN A 95 -11.73 4.80 15.87
N GLY A 96 -11.07 5.43 14.90
CA GLY A 96 -9.67 5.88 15.02
C GLY A 96 -8.62 4.77 14.93
N LYS A 97 -9.00 3.51 14.69
CA LYS A 97 -8.10 2.35 14.64
C LYS A 97 -8.09 1.73 13.25
N SER A 98 -6.91 1.39 12.74
CA SER A 98 -6.77 0.58 11.53
C SER A 98 -7.37 -0.81 11.75
N GLN A 99 -8.36 -1.17 10.95
CA GLN A 99 -8.96 -2.51 10.91
C GLN A 99 -8.41 -3.36 9.78
N ASP A 100 -8.02 -2.73 8.67
CA ASP A 100 -7.40 -3.41 7.53
C ASP A 100 -6.56 -2.42 6.69
N THR A 101 -5.65 -2.92 5.86
CA THR A 101 -4.80 -2.15 4.95
C THR A 101 -4.34 -2.99 3.78
N SER A 102 -4.19 -2.40 2.59
CA SER A 102 -3.89 -3.17 1.38
C SER A 102 -2.46 -3.69 1.31
N MET A 103 -1.49 -2.97 1.87
CA MET A 103 -0.09 -3.42 1.86
C MET A 103 0.15 -4.53 2.88
N GLY A 104 1.08 -5.42 2.55
CA GLY A 104 1.28 -6.70 3.18
C GLY A 104 2.38 -6.75 4.23
N LEU A 105 3.11 -7.86 4.22
CA LEU A 105 4.44 -7.99 4.80
C LEU A 105 5.40 -6.93 4.23
N THR A 106 5.24 -6.63 2.94
CA THR A 106 6.04 -5.64 2.21
C THR A 106 5.13 -4.60 1.54
N PRO A 107 5.69 -3.46 1.09
CA PRO A 107 4.94 -2.46 0.33
C PRO A 107 4.55 -2.88 -1.10
N LEU A 108 4.69 -4.15 -1.48
CA LEU A 108 4.39 -4.65 -2.83
C LEU A 108 2.93 -5.08 -3.00
N GLU A 109 2.32 -5.65 -1.97
CA GLU A 109 0.92 -6.11 -2.01
C GLU A 109 -0.05 -4.91 -2.09
N GLY A 110 -1.22 -5.13 -2.70
CA GLY A 110 -2.33 -4.20 -2.68
C GLY A 110 -2.65 -3.58 -4.04
N LEU A 111 -2.68 -2.25 -4.04
CA LEU A 111 -3.03 -1.44 -5.19
C LEU A 111 -1.96 -1.51 -6.29
N VAL A 112 -2.39 -1.26 -7.52
CA VAL A 112 -1.46 -0.87 -8.60
C VAL A 112 -0.78 0.42 -8.20
N MET A 113 0.52 0.56 -8.46
CA MET A 113 1.28 1.77 -8.11
C MET A 113 2.13 2.23 -9.29
N GLY A 114 3.01 3.21 -9.09
CA GLY A 114 3.83 3.77 -10.18
C GLY A 114 4.67 2.70 -10.90
N THR A 115 5.49 1.96 -10.13
CA THR A 115 6.36 0.89 -10.68
C THR A 115 6.11 -0.48 -10.05
N ARG A 116 5.23 -0.55 -9.05
CA ARG A 116 4.90 -1.77 -8.31
C ARG A 116 3.62 -2.40 -8.85
N SER A 117 3.61 -3.72 -8.92
CA SER A 117 2.48 -4.49 -9.45
C SER A 117 1.21 -4.38 -8.61
N GLY A 118 1.34 -4.30 -7.27
CA GLY A 118 0.23 -4.65 -6.39
C GLY A 118 -0.02 -6.16 -6.41
N ASP A 119 -1.25 -6.57 -6.09
CA ASP A 119 -1.64 -7.98 -6.11
C ASP A 119 -1.44 -8.64 -7.48
N ILE A 120 -0.91 -9.85 -7.41
CA ILE A 120 -0.67 -10.80 -8.48
C ILE A 120 -0.93 -12.21 -7.96
N ASP A 121 -1.06 -13.19 -8.86
CA ASP A 121 -1.09 -14.60 -8.49
C ASP A 121 0.29 -15.04 -7.93
N PRO A 122 0.37 -15.64 -6.73
CA PRO A 122 1.63 -16.21 -6.22
C PRO A 122 2.29 -17.22 -7.16
N SER A 123 1.50 -17.95 -7.97
CA SER A 123 1.98 -18.94 -8.94
C SER A 123 2.75 -18.30 -10.10
N LEU A 124 2.65 -16.98 -10.28
CA LEU A 124 3.43 -16.23 -11.26
C LEU A 124 4.93 -16.44 -11.10
N PHE A 125 5.41 -16.62 -9.86
CA PHE A 125 6.84 -16.89 -9.61
C PHE A 125 7.30 -18.21 -10.24
N SER A 126 6.53 -19.29 -10.07
CA SER A 126 6.84 -20.60 -10.68
C SER A 126 6.66 -20.52 -12.20
N PHE A 127 5.59 -19.92 -12.68
CA PHE A 127 5.37 -19.74 -14.12
C PHE A 127 6.53 -19.02 -14.82
N LEU A 128 7.01 -17.90 -14.25
CA LEU A 128 8.13 -17.15 -14.82
C LEU A 128 9.46 -17.89 -14.71
N SER A 129 9.66 -18.64 -13.64
CA SER A 129 10.86 -19.45 -13.46
C SER A 129 10.92 -20.58 -14.49
N GLU A 130 9.82 -21.33 -14.65
CA GLU A 130 9.77 -22.51 -15.51
C GLU A 130 9.78 -22.16 -17.01
N ASN A 131 9.12 -21.06 -17.40
CA ASN A 131 8.95 -20.71 -18.81
C ASN A 131 9.97 -19.68 -19.32
N PHE A 132 10.53 -18.85 -18.43
CA PHE A 132 11.42 -17.75 -18.80
C PHE A 132 12.76 -17.78 -18.05
N ALA A 133 13.03 -18.83 -17.29
CA ALA A 133 14.25 -19.00 -16.49
C ALA A 133 14.52 -17.81 -15.53
N MET A 134 13.47 -17.09 -15.13
CA MET A 134 13.61 -15.96 -14.22
C MET A 134 13.85 -16.46 -12.78
N SER A 135 14.84 -15.88 -12.12
CA SER A 135 15.06 -16.09 -10.69
C SER A 135 14.00 -15.37 -9.84
N VAL A 136 13.84 -15.81 -8.59
CA VAL A 136 12.98 -15.12 -7.61
C VAL A 136 13.36 -13.64 -7.47
N GLU A 137 14.66 -13.34 -7.50
CA GLU A 137 15.16 -11.96 -7.42
C GLU A 137 14.78 -11.14 -8.66
N GLN A 138 14.95 -11.71 -9.86
CA GLN A 138 14.58 -11.04 -11.12
C GLN A 138 13.08 -10.75 -11.16
N THR A 139 12.23 -11.73 -10.80
CA THR A 139 10.78 -11.54 -10.70
C THR A 139 10.44 -10.49 -9.65
N THR A 140 11.05 -10.54 -8.46
CA THR A 140 10.82 -9.55 -7.40
C THR A 140 11.22 -8.14 -7.85
N ASN A 141 12.33 -7.98 -8.56
CA ASN A 141 12.77 -6.71 -9.11
C ASN A 141 11.81 -6.19 -10.17
N MET A 142 11.38 -7.04 -11.11
CA MET A 142 10.38 -6.70 -12.13
C MET A 142 9.08 -6.20 -11.47
N LEU A 143 8.58 -6.91 -10.46
CA LEU A 143 7.36 -6.55 -9.73
C LEU A 143 7.49 -5.23 -8.96
N ASN A 144 8.70 -4.82 -8.55
CA ASN A 144 8.91 -3.58 -7.81
C ASN A 144 9.26 -2.37 -8.68
N ARG A 145 9.93 -2.59 -9.82
CA ARG A 145 10.59 -1.52 -10.59
C ARG A 145 10.11 -1.39 -12.02
N GLN A 146 9.52 -2.43 -12.59
CA GLN A 146 9.17 -2.51 -14.01
C GLN A 146 7.69 -2.82 -14.24
N SER A 147 6.88 -2.79 -13.19
CA SER A 147 5.45 -3.15 -13.22
C SER A 147 4.57 -1.92 -12.99
N GLY A 148 3.32 -2.11 -12.60
CA GLY A 148 2.41 -1.03 -12.25
C GLY A 148 2.03 -0.18 -13.44
N LEU A 149 1.83 1.13 -13.20
CA LEU A 149 1.52 2.11 -14.24
C LEU A 149 2.60 2.14 -15.33
N LEU A 150 3.88 2.07 -14.95
CA LEU A 150 4.99 2.02 -15.89
C LEU A 150 4.92 0.81 -16.81
N GLY A 151 4.82 -0.39 -16.22
CA GLY A 151 4.82 -1.64 -16.98
C GLY A 151 3.61 -1.78 -17.90
N LEU A 152 2.42 -1.38 -17.44
CA LEU A 152 1.20 -1.46 -18.25
C LEU A 152 1.14 -0.41 -19.34
N SER A 153 1.57 0.82 -19.06
CA SER A 153 1.53 1.89 -20.05
C SER A 153 2.63 1.78 -21.09
N GLY A 154 3.78 1.19 -20.72
CA GLY A 154 5.00 1.25 -21.54
C GLY A 154 5.55 2.68 -21.69
N LEU A 155 5.07 3.64 -20.89
CA LEU A 155 5.33 5.07 -21.06
C LEU A 155 5.87 5.74 -19.80
N SER A 156 5.11 5.73 -18.71
CA SER A 156 5.46 6.49 -17.49
C SER A 156 4.84 5.87 -16.23
N ASN A 157 5.47 6.12 -15.08
CA ASN A 157 4.90 5.84 -13.76
C ASN A 157 4.12 7.03 -13.17
N ASP A 158 4.07 8.17 -13.87
CA ASP A 158 3.41 9.40 -13.42
C ASP A 158 2.01 9.51 -14.02
N CYS A 159 0.98 9.53 -13.16
CA CYS A 159 -0.42 9.66 -13.59
C CYS A 159 -0.67 10.90 -14.44
N ARG A 160 0.03 12.03 -14.20
CA ARG A 160 -0.18 13.27 -14.98
C ARG A 160 0.21 13.06 -16.44
N THR A 161 1.32 12.38 -16.68
CA THR A 161 1.77 12.02 -18.03
C THR A 161 0.80 11.04 -18.68
N LEU A 162 0.34 10.03 -17.92
CA LEU A 162 -0.59 9.04 -18.46
C LEU A 162 -1.97 9.63 -18.79
N GLU A 163 -2.49 10.53 -17.97
CA GLU A 163 -3.76 11.22 -18.24
C GLU A 163 -3.70 12.08 -19.49
N ALA A 164 -2.59 12.80 -19.72
CA ALA A 164 -2.37 13.56 -20.95
C ALA A 164 -2.31 12.63 -22.17
N ALA A 165 -1.49 11.58 -22.10
CA ALA A 165 -1.35 10.62 -23.19
C ALA A 165 -2.65 9.87 -23.50
N ALA A 166 -3.44 9.52 -22.48
CA ALA A 166 -4.74 8.87 -22.65
C ALA A 166 -5.74 9.79 -23.38
N LYS A 167 -5.75 11.10 -23.08
CA LYS A 167 -6.56 12.10 -23.80
C LYS A 167 -6.15 12.23 -25.27
N GLU A 168 -4.88 12.00 -25.57
CA GLU A 168 -4.33 11.97 -26.94
C GLU A 168 -4.51 10.61 -27.65
N GLY A 169 -5.15 9.62 -26.99
CA GLY A 169 -5.46 8.32 -27.57
C GLY A 169 -4.42 7.23 -27.36
N HIS A 170 -3.47 7.40 -26.43
CA HIS A 170 -2.46 6.39 -26.11
C HIS A 170 -3.07 5.19 -25.37
N ALA A 171 -3.29 4.08 -26.08
CA ALA A 171 -4.00 2.90 -25.57
C ALA A 171 -3.41 2.31 -24.27
N GLY A 172 -2.08 2.21 -24.16
CA GLY A 172 -1.43 1.69 -22.94
C GLY A 172 -1.64 2.60 -21.73
N ALA A 173 -1.74 3.92 -21.93
CA ALA A 173 -1.93 4.87 -20.84
C ALA A 173 -3.37 4.78 -20.31
N THR A 174 -4.34 4.69 -21.22
CA THR A 174 -5.74 4.41 -20.88
C THR A 174 -5.87 3.10 -20.10
N LEU A 175 -5.30 1.99 -20.60
CA LEU A 175 -5.36 0.70 -19.93
C LEU A 175 -4.73 0.74 -18.52
N ALA A 176 -3.57 1.38 -18.37
CA ALA A 176 -2.91 1.50 -17.07
C ALA A 176 -3.78 2.24 -16.04
N LEU A 177 -4.42 3.35 -16.45
CA LEU A 177 -5.33 4.12 -15.60
C LEU A 177 -6.60 3.35 -15.26
N GLU A 178 -7.19 2.64 -16.22
CA GLU A 178 -8.37 1.80 -16.01
C GLU A 178 -8.09 0.66 -15.03
N VAL A 179 -6.97 -0.05 -15.19
CA VAL A 179 -6.56 -1.13 -14.29
C VAL A 179 -6.28 -0.59 -12.88
N PHE A 180 -5.64 0.58 -12.76
CA PHE A 180 -5.42 1.26 -11.49
C PHE A 180 -6.74 1.62 -10.79
N ALA A 181 -7.66 2.30 -11.50
CA ALA A 181 -8.95 2.70 -10.96
C ALA A 181 -9.83 1.50 -10.59
N TYR A 182 -9.83 0.45 -11.41
CA TYR A 182 -10.57 -0.77 -11.13
C TYR A 182 -10.03 -1.51 -9.90
N ARG A 183 -8.71 -1.62 -9.76
CA ARG A 183 -8.08 -2.21 -8.57
C ARG A 183 -8.43 -1.41 -7.32
N LEU A 184 -8.37 -0.08 -7.38
CA LEU A 184 -8.75 0.80 -6.28
C LEU A 184 -10.22 0.61 -5.88
N ALA A 185 -11.14 0.58 -6.85
CA ALA A 185 -12.57 0.39 -6.60
C ALA A 185 -12.86 -0.95 -5.90
N LYS A 186 -12.23 -2.05 -6.33
CA LYS A 186 -12.32 -3.35 -5.65
C LYS A 186 -11.87 -3.26 -4.19
N TYR A 187 -10.76 -2.57 -3.95
CA TYR A 187 -10.20 -2.40 -2.62
C TYR A 187 -11.06 -1.50 -1.73
N ILE A 188 -11.68 -0.44 -2.27
CA ILE A 188 -12.67 0.36 -1.55
C ILE A 188 -13.79 -0.55 -1.06
N GLY A 189 -14.36 -1.38 -1.95
CA GLY A 189 -15.38 -2.37 -1.58
C GLY A 189 -14.91 -3.32 -0.48
N ALA A 190 -13.71 -3.90 -0.62
CA ALA A 190 -13.14 -4.78 0.39
C ALA A 190 -12.96 -4.09 1.77
N MET A 191 -12.46 -2.86 1.79
CA MET A 191 -12.23 -2.11 3.03
C MET A 191 -13.54 -1.77 3.77
N THR A 192 -14.67 -1.65 3.06
CA THR A 192 -15.97 -1.48 3.72
C THR A 192 -16.39 -2.70 4.56
N VAL A 193 -15.94 -3.92 4.20
CA VAL A 193 -16.19 -5.14 4.99
C VAL A 193 -15.54 -5.04 6.36
N ALA A 194 -14.29 -4.54 6.41
CA ALA A 194 -13.56 -4.36 7.67
C ALA A 194 -14.16 -3.27 8.57
N CYS A 195 -14.81 -2.27 7.98
CA CYS A 195 -15.45 -1.18 8.74
C CYS A 195 -16.89 -1.51 9.20
N GLY A 196 -17.63 -2.37 8.48
CA GLY A 196 -19.03 -2.70 8.75
C GLY A 196 -20.05 -1.57 8.49
N ARG A 197 -19.58 -0.34 8.32
CA ARG A 197 -20.31 0.84 7.85
C ARG A 197 -19.31 1.78 7.15
N LEU A 198 -19.80 2.80 6.43
CA LEU A 198 -18.96 3.80 5.78
C LEU A 198 -19.50 5.20 6.06
N ASP A 199 -18.75 6.01 6.82
CA ASP A 199 -19.05 7.42 7.06
C ASP A 199 -18.43 8.31 5.96
N ALA A 200 -17.21 7.99 5.50
CA ALA A 200 -16.56 8.71 4.40
C ALA A 200 -15.48 7.86 3.69
N LEU A 201 -15.30 8.13 2.40
CA LEU A 201 -14.14 7.75 1.61
C LEU A 201 -13.26 8.99 1.45
N VAL A 202 -11.96 8.88 1.78
CA VAL A 202 -10.98 9.96 1.73
C VAL A 202 -9.85 9.61 0.76
#